data_AF-A0A8S9ZD12-F1
#
_entry.id   AF-A0A8S9ZD12-F1
#
_cell.length_a   1.000
_cell.length_b   1.000
_cell.length_c   1.000
_cell.angle_alpha   90.00
_cell.angle_beta   90.00
_cell.angle_gamma   90.00
#
_symmetry.space_group_name_H-M   'P 1'
#
loop_
_entity.id
_entity.type
_entity.pdbx_description
1 polymer ?
#
loop_
_entity_poly.entity_id
_entity_poly.type
_entity_poly.pdbx_seq_one_letter_code
_entity_poly.pdbx_strand_id
1 'polypeptide(L)'
;MEYVKIFGEVIGFIGIYCQLPNPCYLNNLNQTIHNCVHGRCVRPRIVLGVDGNEFATNDCDCFAGYTGDLCMRLIEIQQPILFNRFISLIVIIIILCIAFGILLNLFIVCTGKKRANQGTYSPSNQEMTGNARFFNNKNNQKYITKNNKTTKK
;
A
#
# COMPACT_ATOMS: atom_id res chain seq x y z
N MET A 1 12.99 44.48 9.00
CA MET A 1 14.43 44.38 8.67
C MET A 1 14.57 44.84 7.23
N GLU A 2 15.20 45.98 7.04
CA GLU A 2 15.37 46.62 5.74
C GLU A 2 16.67 46.08 5.11
N TYR A 3 16.58 45.58 3.88
CA TYR A 3 17.73 45.00 3.17
C TYR A 3 18.40 46.10 2.35
N VAL A 4 19.63 46.47 2.71
CA VAL A 4 20.42 47.42 1.94
C VAL A 4 20.99 46.70 0.71
N LYS A 5 20.59 47.14 -0.48
CA LYS A 5 21.21 46.71 -1.76
C LYS A 5 22.66 47.16 -1.78
N ILE A 6 23.56 46.26 -2.17
CA ILE A 6 25.00 46.48 -2.27
C ILE A 6 25.27 47.65 -3.24
N PHE A 7 25.85 48.73 -2.75
CA PHE A 7 26.41 49.82 -3.55
C PHE A 7 27.94 49.79 -3.36
N GLY A 8 28.66 49.30 -4.37
CA GLY A 8 30.13 49.23 -4.38
C GLY A 8 30.67 47.89 -3.89
N GLU A 9 31.23 47.11 -4.81
CA GLU A 9 32.08 45.97 -4.50
C GLU A 9 33.51 46.37 -4.88
N VAL A 10 34.34 46.66 -3.87
CA VAL A 10 35.80 46.71 -4.03
C VAL A 10 36.30 45.28 -3.85
N ILE A 11 37.33 44.86 -4.59
CA ILE A 11 37.85 43.49 -4.57
C ILE A 11 38.03 43.00 -3.12
N GLY A 12 37.19 42.05 -2.70
CA GLY A 12 37.21 41.44 -1.37
C GLY A 12 36.51 42.18 -0.22
N PHE A 13 35.87 43.33 -0.48
CA PHE A 13 35.15 44.11 0.52
C PHE A 13 33.73 44.46 0.06
N ILE A 14 32.84 44.61 1.04
CA ILE A 14 31.41 44.92 0.91
C ILE A 14 31.05 46.02 1.91
N GLY A 15 29.98 46.78 1.66
CA GLY A 15 29.57 47.90 2.52
C GLY A 15 29.32 49.17 1.72
N ILE A 16 28.58 50.12 2.30
CA ILE A 16 28.39 51.46 1.69
C ILE A 16 29.75 52.14 1.47
N TYR A 17 30.70 51.91 2.39
CA TYR A 17 32.07 52.42 2.33
C TYR A 17 33.12 51.34 2.02
N CYS A 18 32.70 50.12 1.63
CA CYS A 18 33.61 48.99 1.37
C CYS A 18 34.60 48.68 2.52
N GLN A 19 34.16 48.85 3.77
CA GLN A 19 35.01 48.63 4.95
C GLN A 19 34.87 47.21 5.52
N LEU A 20 33.79 46.50 5.19
CA LEU A 20 33.57 45.15 5.71
C LEU A 20 34.16 44.11 4.75
N PRO A 21 34.89 43.10 5.25
CA PRO A 21 35.39 42.03 4.40
C PRO A 21 34.24 41.20 3.85
N ASN A 22 34.30 40.86 2.57
CA ASN A 22 33.31 39.98 1.95
C ASN A 22 33.52 38.54 2.44
N PRO A 23 32.54 37.91 3.12
CA PRO A 23 32.71 36.57 3.69
C PRO A 23 32.88 35.47 2.63
N CYS A 24 32.35 35.67 1.42
CA CYS A 24 32.47 34.72 0.32
C CYS A 24 33.72 34.95 -0.55
N TYR A 25 34.53 35.97 -0.25
CA TYR A 25 35.75 36.25 -1.01
C TYR A 25 36.91 35.36 -0.55
N LEU A 26 37.66 34.83 -1.51
CA LEU A 26 38.88 34.07 -1.22
C LEU A 26 40.02 35.02 -0.91
N ASN A 27 40.62 34.88 0.27
CA ASN A 27 41.85 35.58 0.61
C ASN A 27 43.04 35.02 -0.20
N ASN A 28 44.19 35.69 -0.15
CA ASN A 28 45.44 35.30 -0.84
C ASN A 28 45.95 33.89 -0.50
N LEU A 29 45.42 33.28 0.55
CA LEU A 29 45.71 31.91 0.99
C LEU A 29 44.65 30.89 0.52
N ASN A 30 43.76 31.27 -0.42
CA ASN A 30 42.59 30.50 -0.85
C ASN A 30 41.64 30.10 0.30
N GLN A 31 41.60 30.91 1.36
CA GLN A 31 40.73 30.72 2.52
C GLN A 31 39.60 31.74 2.50
N THR A 32 38.40 31.31 2.84
CA THR A 32 37.23 32.16 3.00
C THR A 32 36.93 32.39 4.48
N ILE A 33 36.31 33.52 4.82
CA ILE A 33 35.98 33.87 6.22
C ILE A 33 34.64 33.25 6.65
N HIS A 34 33.84 32.71 5.72
CA HIS A 34 32.53 32.11 6.01
C HIS A 34 32.61 30.78 6.78
N ASN A 35 31.51 30.45 7.46
CA ASN A 35 31.38 29.23 8.28
C ASN A 35 30.65 28.06 7.59
N CYS A 36 30.41 28.12 6.27
CA CYS A 36 29.79 27.01 5.53
C CYS A 36 30.72 25.78 5.55
N VAL A 37 30.30 24.68 6.18
CA VAL A 37 31.15 23.48 6.33
C VAL A 37 31.10 22.60 5.09
N HIS A 38 29.90 22.20 4.67
CA HIS A 38 29.67 21.34 3.50
C HIS A 38 28.82 22.05 2.44
N GLY A 39 29.30 23.20 1.98
CA GLY A 39 28.61 24.00 0.98
C GLY A 39 29.45 25.14 0.46
N ARG A 40 28.89 25.87 -0.50
CA ARG A 40 29.48 27.09 -1.06
C ARG A 40 28.83 28.33 -0.45
N CYS A 41 29.63 29.36 -0.20
CA CYS A 41 29.11 30.65 0.24
C CYS A 41 28.45 31.38 -0.93
N VAL A 42 27.24 31.88 -0.70
CA VAL A 42 26.44 32.59 -1.70
C VAL A 42 25.78 33.81 -1.08
N ARG A 43 25.47 34.80 -1.93
CA ARG A 43 24.70 36.01 -1.56
C ARG A 43 25.24 36.73 -0.30
N PRO A 44 26.50 37.20 -0.32
CA PRO A 44 26.98 38.09 0.73
C PRO A 44 26.12 39.36 0.72
N ARG A 45 25.72 39.85 1.89
CA ARG A 45 24.88 41.04 2.05
C ARG A 45 25.23 41.77 3.35
N ILE A 46 24.81 43.02 3.43
CA ILE A 46 24.98 43.85 4.63
C ILE A 46 23.65 43.90 5.38
N VAL A 47 23.71 43.78 6.69
CA VAL A 47 22.57 43.96 7.60
C VAL A 47 22.92 45.04 8.60
N LEU A 48 22.02 46.02 8.77
CA LEU A 48 22.14 47.02 9.83
C LEU A 48 21.59 46.43 11.13
N GLY A 49 22.42 46.40 12.16
CA GLY A 49 22.03 46.09 13.52
C GLY A 49 21.20 47.21 14.15
N VAL A 50 20.56 46.90 15.28
CA VAL A 50 19.72 47.85 16.03
C VAL A 50 20.50 49.07 16.50
N ASP A 51 21.81 48.89 16.75
CA ASP A 51 22.73 49.94 17.20
C ASP A 51 23.26 50.82 16.04
N GLY A 52 22.79 50.61 14.81
CA GLY A 52 23.28 51.30 13.61
C GLY A 52 24.58 50.73 13.03
N ASN A 53 25.14 49.69 13.65
CA ASN A 53 26.34 49.01 13.16
C ASN A 53 26.03 48.13 11.93
N GLU A 54 26.89 48.19 10.91
CA GLU A 54 26.80 47.33 9.73
C GLU A 54 27.48 45.98 9.99
N PHE A 55 26.83 44.89 9.55
CA PHE A 55 27.36 43.53 9.62
C PHE A 55 27.28 42.85 8.25
N ALA A 56 28.34 42.13 7.88
CA ALA A 56 28.34 41.30 6.69
C ALA A 56 27.78 39.92 7.06
N THR A 57 26.81 39.46 6.28
CA THR A 57 26.24 38.12 6.41
C THR A 57 26.20 37.46 5.04
N ASN A 58 26.06 36.14 5.02
CA ASN A 58 26.04 35.34 3.81
C ASN A 58 25.09 34.17 4.00
N ASP A 59 24.67 33.57 2.90
CA ASP A 59 23.98 32.28 2.92
C ASP A 59 24.94 31.18 2.50
N CYS A 60 24.63 29.95 2.91
CA CYS A 60 25.35 28.75 2.47
C CYS A 60 24.44 27.94 1.54
N ASP A 61 24.97 27.57 0.38
CA ASP A 61 24.33 26.62 -0.52
C ASP A 61 24.96 25.24 -0.32
N CYS A 62 24.20 24.36 0.31
CA CYS A 62 24.69 23.07 0.81
C CYS A 62 24.87 22.04 -0.31
N PHE A 63 25.90 21.22 -0.19
CA PHE A 63 26.07 20.07 -1.07
C PHE A 63 24.99 19.01 -0.82
N ALA A 64 24.76 18.17 -1.83
CA ALA A 64 23.73 17.13 -1.77
C ALA A 64 23.91 16.25 -0.53
N GLY A 65 22.83 16.04 0.22
CA GLY A 65 22.85 15.27 1.46
C GLY A 65 23.19 16.08 2.72
N TYR A 66 23.41 17.39 2.62
CA TYR A 66 23.63 18.28 3.77
C TYR A 66 22.55 19.38 3.86
N THR A 67 22.28 19.86 5.06
CA THR A 67 21.24 20.85 5.37
C THR A 67 21.57 21.71 6.60
N GLY A 68 20.77 22.75 6.82
CA GLY A 68 20.94 23.79 7.84
C GLY A 68 21.76 24.98 7.38
N ASP A 69 21.71 26.07 8.15
CA ASP A 69 22.28 27.38 7.78
C ASP A 69 23.79 27.34 7.47
N LEU A 70 24.51 26.42 8.08
CA LEU A 70 25.96 26.20 7.87
C LEU A 70 26.29 24.87 7.17
N CYS A 71 25.28 24.16 6.65
CA CYS A 71 25.43 22.85 6.00
C CYS A 71 26.12 21.80 6.89
N MET A 72 25.92 21.88 8.19
CA MET A 72 26.54 20.99 9.18
C MET A 72 25.74 19.71 9.43
N ARG A 73 24.45 19.68 9.08
CA ARG A 73 23.57 18.52 9.32
C ARG A 73 23.52 17.66 8.07
N LEU A 74 23.65 16.35 8.19
CA LEU A 74 23.25 15.45 7.10
C LEU A 74 21.73 15.44 6.99
N ILE A 75 21.24 15.39 5.76
CA ILE A 75 19.85 15.06 5.46
C ILE A 75 19.70 13.59 5.83
N GLU A 76 19.21 13.32 7.04
CA GLU A 76 18.58 12.04 7.29
C GLU A 76 17.40 11.96 6.33
N ILE A 77 17.52 11.09 5.34
CA ILE A 77 16.42 10.69 4.49
C ILE A 77 15.46 9.96 5.43
N GLN A 78 14.62 10.71 6.13
CA GLN A 78 13.40 10.16 6.71
C GLN A 78 12.63 9.65 5.52
N GLN A 79 12.73 8.36 5.26
CA GLN A 79 11.88 7.73 4.28
C GLN A 79 10.45 8.15 4.60
N PRO A 80 9.72 8.74 3.65
CA PRO A 80 8.39 9.25 3.92
C PRO A 80 7.54 8.10 4.46
N ILE A 81 7.23 8.18 5.75
CA ILE A 81 6.38 7.28 6.55
C ILE A 81 5.07 6.94 5.82
N LEU A 82 4.67 7.80 4.88
CA LEU A 82 3.56 7.63 3.93
C LEU A 82 3.69 6.38 3.04
N PHE A 83 4.87 6.06 2.51
CA PHE A 83 5.05 4.89 1.64
C PHE A 83 4.76 3.58 2.38
N ASN A 84 5.15 3.50 3.66
CA ASN A 84 4.87 2.33 4.50
C ASN A 84 3.36 2.13 4.74
N ARG A 85 2.59 3.22 4.81
CA ARG A 85 1.14 3.15 5.01
C ARG A 85 0.41 2.57 3.79
N PHE A 86 0.82 2.96 2.58
CA PHE A 86 0.21 2.44 1.35
C PHE A 86 0.56 0.96 1.11
N ILE A 87 1.80 0.55 1.40
CA ILE A 87 2.23 -0.84 1.29
C ILE A 87 1.40 -1.73 2.23
N SER A 88 1.18 -1.31 3.47
CA SER A 88 0.36 -2.06 4.44
C SER A 88 -1.09 -2.26 3.98
N LEU A 89 -1.72 -1.21 3.41
CA LEU A 89 -3.08 -1.31 2.88
C LEU A 89 -3.19 -2.28 1.70
N ILE A 90 -2.22 -2.26 0.78
CA ILE A 90 -2.20 -3.14 -0.39
C ILE A 90 -2.10 -4.62 0.04
N VAL A 91 -1.26 -4.92 1.04
CA VAL A 91 -1.12 -6.29 1.56
C VAL A 91 -2.44 -6.82 2.14
N ILE A 92 -3.15 -5.99 2.91
CA ILE A 92 -4.45 -6.37 3.49
C ILE A 92 -5.48 -6.67 2.40
N ILE A 93 -5.54 -5.84 1.35
CA ILE A 93 -6.46 -6.02 0.23
C ILE A 93 -6.17 -7.33 -0.51
N ILE A 94 -4.89 -7.66 -0.76
CA ILE A 94 -4.49 -8.90 -1.43
C ILE A 94 -4.95 -10.13 -0.65
N ILE A 95 -4.75 -10.14 0.68
CA ILE A 95 -5.18 -11.24 1.54
C ILE A 95 -6.71 -11.43 1.47
N LEU A 96 -7.47 -10.33 1.50
CA LEU A 96 -8.93 -10.37 1.39
C LEU A 96 -9.39 -10.92 0.03
N CYS A 97 -8.75 -10.50 -1.07
CA CYS A 97 -9.05 -11.02 -2.40
C CYS A 97 -8.78 -12.53 -2.53
N ILE A 98 -7.68 -13.02 -1.95
CA ILE A 98 -7.36 -14.46 -1.94
C ILE A 98 -8.40 -15.24 -1.14
N ALA A 99 -8.75 -14.76 0.06
CA ALA A 99 -9.76 -15.40 0.90
C ALA A 99 -11.13 -15.48 0.20
N PHE A 100 -11.57 -14.38 -0.43
CA PHE A 100 -12.80 -14.37 -1.23
C PHE A 100 -12.73 -15.31 -2.43
N GLY A 101 -11.60 -15.34 -3.14
CA GLY A 101 -11.39 -16.26 -4.25
C GLY A 101 -11.53 -17.72 -3.84
N ILE A 102 -10.95 -18.11 -2.70
CA ILE A 102 -11.07 -19.49 -2.19
C ILE A 102 -12.52 -19.80 -1.82
N LEU A 103 -13.21 -18.90 -1.13
CA LEU A 103 -14.62 -19.09 -0.73
C LEU A 103 -15.54 -19.24 -1.94
N LEU A 104 -15.36 -18.41 -2.98
CA LEU A 104 -16.16 -18.48 -4.21
C LEU A 104 -15.91 -19.78 -4.98
N ASN A 105 -14.64 -20.21 -5.09
CA ASN A 105 -14.30 -21.49 -5.73
C ASN A 105 -14.93 -22.68 -4.98
N LEU A 106 -14.84 -22.69 -3.64
CA LEU A 106 -15.49 -23.72 -2.82
C LEU A 106 -17.02 -23.71 -3.01
N PHE A 107 -17.63 -22.53 -3.08
CA PHE A 107 -19.07 -22.40 -3.31
C PHE A 107 -19.49 -22.95 -4.68
N ILE A 108 -18.74 -22.66 -5.75
CA ILE A 108 -19.00 -23.19 -7.10
C ILE A 108 -18.87 -24.72 -7.11
N VAL A 109 -17.84 -25.28 -6.47
CA VAL A 109 -17.65 -26.73 -6.40
C VAL A 109 -18.76 -27.41 -5.59
N CYS A 110 -19.17 -26.83 -4.46
CA CYS A 110 -20.24 -27.36 -3.62
C CYS A 110 -21.62 -27.27 -4.30
N THR A 111 -21.89 -26.21 -5.07
CA THR A 111 -23.15 -26.07 -5.81
C THR A 111 -23.19 -26.93 -7.06
N GLY A 112 -22.06 -27.11 -7.76
CA GLY A 112 -21.95 -28.02 -8.90
C GLY A 112 -22.08 -29.51 -8.50
N LYS A 113 -21.64 -29.86 -7.29
CA LYS A 113 -21.75 -31.23 -6.74
C LYS A 113 -23.15 -31.61 -6.24
N LYS A 114 -24.12 -30.69 -6.20
CA LYS A 114 -25.53 -31.03 -5.86
C LYS A 114 -26.18 -32.00 -6.86
N ARG A 115 -25.57 -32.27 -8.02
CA ARG A 115 -26.04 -33.30 -8.96
C ARG A 115 -25.68 -34.74 -8.58
N ALA A 116 -24.91 -34.97 -7.50
CA ALA A 116 -24.45 -36.30 -7.11
C ALA A 116 -24.80 -36.72 -5.67
N ASN A 117 -25.66 -35.97 -4.96
CA ASN A 117 -26.27 -36.42 -3.70
C ASN A 117 -27.68 -37.03 -3.90
N GLN A 118 -27.97 -37.53 -5.11
CA GLN A 118 -28.98 -38.58 -5.23
C GLN A 118 -28.30 -39.85 -4.72
N GLY A 119 -28.52 -40.14 -3.44
CA GLY A 119 -27.96 -41.33 -2.79
C GLY A 119 -28.18 -42.54 -3.68
N THR A 120 -27.12 -43.33 -3.87
CA THR A 120 -27.19 -44.64 -4.50
C THR A 120 -28.02 -45.54 -3.60
N TYR A 121 -29.34 -45.44 -3.73
CA TYR A 121 -30.24 -46.41 -3.14
C TYR A 121 -30.00 -47.71 -3.90
N SER A 122 -29.28 -48.65 -3.29
CA SER A 122 -29.24 -50.02 -3.80
C SER A 122 -30.56 -50.66 -3.39
N PRO A 123 -31.48 -50.93 -4.34
CA PRO A 123 -32.75 -51.53 -3.98
C PRO A 123 -32.47 -52.91 -3.39
N SER A 124 -32.92 -53.12 -2.15
CA SER A 124 -32.83 -54.44 -1.53
C SER A 124 -33.82 -55.37 -2.22
N ASN A 125 -33.50 -56.66 -2.34
CA ASN A 125 -34.39 -57.67 -2.92
C ASN A 125 -35.76 -57.75 -2.19
N GLN A 126 -35.89 -57.16 -1.00
CA GLN A 126 -37.16 -57.10 -0.26
C GLN A 126 -38.16 -56.11 -0.88
N GLU A 127 -37.70 -55.10 -1.60
CA GLU A 127 -38.57 -54.09 -2.23
C GLU A 127 -39.09 -54.54 -3.60
N MET A 128 -38.28 -55.34 -4.30
CA MET A 128 -38.66 -55.91 -5.60
C MET A 128 -39.66 -57.07 -5.45
N THR A 129 -39.68 -57.72 -4.28
CA THR A 129 -40.52 -58.90 -4.02
C THR A 129 -41.82 -58.58 -3.26
N GLY A 130 -42.02 -57.33 -2.83
CA GLY A 130 -43.23 -56.91 -2.10
C GLY A 130 -44.51 -56.91 -2.93
N ASN A 131 -44.43 -56.69 -4.25
CA ASN A 131 -45.62 -56.66 -5.13
C ASN A 131 -45.98 -58.00 -5.80
N ALA A 132 -45.12 -59.01 -5.71
CA ALA A 132 -45.40 -60.33 -6.31
C ALA A 132 -46.44 -61.14 -5.51
N ARG A 133 -46.66 -60.83 -4.22
CA ARG A 133 -47.65 -61.55 -3.39
C ARG A 133 -49.08 -61.06 -3.55
N PHE A 134 -49.29 -59.86 -4.11
CA PHE A 134 -50.65 -59.33 -4.36
C PHE A 134 -51.22 -59.72 -5.74
N PHE A 135 -50.39 -60.12 -6.70
CA PHE A 135 -50.86 -60.59 -8.01
C PHE A 135 -51.23 -62.07 -8.05
N ASN A 136 -50.75 -62.89 -7.10
CA ASN A 136 -51.05 -64.32 -7.11
C ASN A 136 -52.40 -64.69 -6.44
N ASN A 137 -53.03 -63.74 -5.73
CA ASN A 137 -54.34 -63.97 -5.10
C ASN A 137 -55.52 -63.62 -6.03
N LYS A 138 -55.36 -62.65 -6.95
CA LYS A 138 -56.41 -62.33 -7.94
C LYS A 138 -56.59 -63.41 -9.01
N ASN A 139 -55.52 -64.12 -9.36
CA ASN A 139 -55.60 -65.21 -10.32
C ASN A 139 -56.23 -66.47 -9.69
N ASN A 140 -55.91 -66.79 -8.43
CA ASN A 140 -56.53 -67.93 -7.74
C ASN A 140 -58.02 -67.72 -7.40
N GLN A 141 -58.48 -66.50 -7.11
CA GLN A 141 -59.92 -66.25 -6.95
C GLN A 141 -60.70 -66.41 -8.27
N LYS A 142 -60.13 -66.09 -9.44
CA LYS A 142 -60.82 -66.29 -10.73
C LYS A 142 -60.96 -67.76 -11.12
N TYR A 143 -60.02 -68.63 -10.70
CA TYR A 143 -60.10 -70.07 -10.96
C TYR A 143 -61.08 -70.80 -10.02
N ILE A 144 -61.19 -70.38 -8.75
CA ILE A 144 -62.10 -71.03 -7.80
C ILE A 144 -63.58 -70.67 -8.09
N THR A 145 -63.89 -69.44 -8.49
CA THR A 145 -65.29 -69.05 -8.77
C THR A 145 -65.84 -69.58 -10.10
N LYS A 146 -64.98 -69.91 -11.08
CA LYS A 146 -65.41 -70.56 -12.34
C LYS A 146 -65.77 -72.03 -12.15
N ASN A 147 -65.05 -72.75 -11.28
CA ASN A 147 -65.26 -74.19 -11.08
C ASN A 147 -66.45 -74.52 -10.17
N ASN A 148 -66.94 -73.57 -9.36
CA ASN A 148 -68.13 -73.78 -8.53
C ASN A 148 -69.47 -73.43 -9.21
N LYS A 149 -69.46 -72.98 -10.47
CA LYS A 149 -70.69 -72.70 -11.24
C LYS A 149 -71.02 -73.76 -12.29
N THR A 150 -70.19 -74.79 -12.42
CA THR A 150 -70.37 -75.90 -13.38
C THR A 150 -70.62 -77.27 -12.72
N THR A 151 -70.84 -77.28 -11.40
CA THR A 151 -71.19 -78.46 -10.60
C THR A 151 -72.26 -78.09 -9.56
N LYS A 152 -73.36 -77.50 -10.03
CA LYS A 152 -74.69 -77.63 -9.41
C LYS A 152 -75.67 -77.96 -10.52
N LYS A 153 -75.91 -79.26 -10.66
CA LYS A 153 -77.12 -79.82 -11.24
C LYS A 153 -78.21 -79.75 -10.17
#